data_AF-A0A074JDD6-F1
#
_entry.id   AF-A0A074JDD6-F1
#
_cell.length_a   1.000
_cell.length_b   1.000
_cell.length_c   1.000
_cell.angle_alpha   90.00
_cell.angle_beta   90.00
_cell.angle_gamma   90.00
#
_symmetry.space_group_name_H-M   'P 1'
#
loop_
_entity.id
_entity.type
_entity.pdbx_description
1 polymer ?
#
loop_
_entity_poly.entity_id
_entity_poly.type
_entity_poly.pdbx_seq_one_letter_code
_entity_poly.pdbx_strand_id
1 'polypeptide(L)'
;MKEKNNKEIVYLLVCLVVVTLIYLLNHFTLYTSDDFVYRFIYKEPFPSANEQPVRSLFDLITSQINHWKVWNGRFTGHSIVQIFMQHNKEVFNVFNSFVFLSLGILIDSLSFEIVSNKHRKHQVLYLAIIFLILWWFLPEIGKTVLWISGSGNYLWTAVLDLLWLKVVLKRNQSPYNILWTIPLAFFSGAGNENTSPAFILLISLIILYDAVSEKRVGVSRVLEIVAACIGFLLMLASPGSQKRAGDISLFYDLSNKLANLFQMSWQKYSILYIAILVLFYHLSSMS
;
A
#
# COMPACT_ATOMS: atom_id res chain seq x y z
N MET A 1 6.70 17.33 33.23
CA MET A 1 6.84 18.20 32.04
C MET A 1 8.13 17.92 31.25
N LYS A 2 9.31 17.96 31.91
CA LYS A 2 10.63 17.70 31.27
C LYS A 2 10.76 16.31 30.59
N GLU A 3 10.28 15.24 31.24
CA GLU A 3 10.35 13.88 30.70
C GLU A 3 9.43 13.65 29.48
N LYS A 4 8.27 14.32 29.44
CA LYS A 4 7.33 14.27 28.31
C LYS A 4 7.94 14.94 27.08
N ASN A 5 8.51 16.14 27.25
CA ASN A 5 9.18 16.86 26.18
C ASN A 5 10.38 16.07 25.62
N ASN A 6 11.15 15.37 26.47
CA ASN A 6 12.25 14.53 26.00
C ASN A 6 11.77 13.37 25.12
N LYS A 7 10.67 12.70 25.46
CA LYS A 7 10.12 11.61 24.64
C LYS A 7 9.62 12.08 23.27
N GLU A 8 8.98 13.25 23.22
CA GLU A 8 8.54 13.87 21.97
C GLU A 8 9.72 14.26 21.07
N ILE A 9 10.80 14.80 21.65
CA ILE A 9 12.03 15.12 20.90
C ILE A 9 12.66 13.86 20.32
N VAL A 10 12.78 12.77 21.10
CA VAL A 10 13.35 11.52 20.59
C VAL A 10 12.46 10.91 19.50
N TYR A 11 11.14 10.97 19.65
CA TYR A 11 10.20 10.54 18.60
C TYR A 11 10.45 11.28 17.28
N LEU A 12 10.51 12.61 17.34
CA LEU A 12 10.76 13.45 16.16
C LEU A 12 12.14 13.17 15.55
N LEU A 13 13.15 12.90 16.38
CA LEU A 13 14.49 12.54 15.93
C LEU A 13 14.47 11.20 15.18
N VAL A 14 13.76 10.18 15.68
CA VAL A 14 13.59 8.89 14.97
C VAL A 14 12.93 9.12 13.61
N CYS A 15 11.84 9.90 13.56
CA CYS A 15 11.18 10.24 12.29
C CYS A 15 12.11 10.97 11.32
N LEU A 16 12.90 11.93 11.81
CA LEU A 16 13.86 12.68 11.00
C LEU A 16 14.95 11.78 10.43
N VAL A 17 15.49 10.86 11.24
CA VAL A 17 16.50 9.88 10.80
C VAL A 17 15.93 9.02 9.68
N VAL A 18 14.71 8.49 9.84
CA VAL A 18 14.07 7.64 8.83
C VAL A 18 13.83 8.40 7.53
N VAL A 19 13.26 9.60 7.58
CA VAL A 19 13.02 10.42 6.38
C VAL A 19 14.33 10.75 5.67
N THR A 20 15.38 11.09 6.43
CA THR A 20 16.70 11.41 5.88
C THR A 20 17.32 10.20 5.19
N LEU A 21 17.32 9.03 5.84
CA LEU A 21 17.85 7.80 5.26
C LEU A 21 17.12 7.40 3.98
N ILE A 22 15.78 7.39 4.01
CA ILE A 22 14.99 7.03 2.83
C ILE A 22 15.16 8.08 1.72
N TYR A 23 15.29 9.36 2.05
CA TYR A 23 15.54 10.42 1.06
C TYR A 23 16.89 10.20 0.36
N LEU A 24 17.95 9.94 1.11
CA LEU A 24 19.27 9.65 0.54
C LEU A 24 19.21 8.43 -0.39
N LEU A 25 18.54 7.35 0.02
CA LEU A 25 18.37 6.16 -0.79
C LEU A 25 17.52 6.44 -2.06
N ASN A 26 16.44 7.20 -1.94
CA ASN A 26 15.62 7.63 -3.09
C ASN A 26 16.45 8.44 -4.10
N HIS A 27 17.30 9.34 -3.60
CA HIS A 27 18.16 10.18 -4.42
C HIS A 27 19.14 9.34 -5.25
N PHE A 28 19.77 8.34 -4.64
CA PHE A 28 20.67 7.41 -5.35
C PHE A 28 19.95 6.38 -6.23
N THR A 29 18.63 6.21 -6.08
CA THR A 29 17.85 5.27 -6.90
C THR A 29 17.38 5.95 -8.18
N LEU A 30 18.09 5.76 -9.29
CA LEU A 30 17.78 6.39 -10.58
C LEU A 30 16.53 5.80 -11.26
N TYR A 31 16.06 6.49 -12.29
CA TYR A 31 14.99 5.99 -13.17
C TYR A 31 15.44 4.74 -13.92
N THR A 32 14.52 3.81 -14.12
CA THR A 32 14.71 2.60 -14.94
C THR A 32 14.01 2.73 -16.29
N SER A 33 14.39 1.87 -17.23
CA SER A 33 13.98 1.90 -18.65
C SER A 33 12.53 2.32 -18.91
N ASP A 34 11.57 1.70 -18.23
CA ASP A 34 10.14 1.91 -18.40
C ASP A 34 9.63 3.21 -17.79
N ASP A 35 10.35 3.79 -16.82
CA ASP A 35 9.96 5.05 -16.18
C ASP A 35 9.90 6.20 -17.19
N PHE A 36 10.85 6.25 -18.13
CA PHE A 36 10.98 7.36 -19.08
C PHE A 36 9.75 7.53 -19.98
N VAL A 37 9.02 6.45 -20.25
CA VAL A 37 7.78 6.50 -21.06
C VAL A 37 6.71 7.34 -20.37
N TYR A 38 6.66 7.34 -19.03
CA TYR A 38 5.67 8.09 -18.26
C TYR A 38 5.91 9.62 -18.24
N ARG A 39 6.98 10.13 -18.86
CA ARG A 39 7.15 11.58 -19.12
C ARG A 39 6.25 12.07 -20.26
N PHE A 40 5.72 11.14 -21.04
CA PHE A 40 4.90 11.42 -22.21
C PHE A 40 3.51 10.82 -22.03
N ILE A 41 2.57 11.23 -22.89
CA ILE A 41 1.26 10.61 -22.97
C ILE A 41 1.47 9.15 -23.36
N TYR A 42 1.13 8.22 -22.47
CA TYR A 42 1.39 6.81 -22.65
C TYR A 42 0.68 6.29 -23.91
N LYS A 43 1.42 5.59 -24.76
CA LYS A 43 0.89 4.96 -26.00
C LYS A 43 1.31 3.50 -26.07
N GLU A 44 2.59 3.24 -25.88
CA GLU A 44 3.20 1.92 -26.01
C GLU A 44 4.17 1.66 -24.85
N PRO A 45 4.53 0.39 -24.57
CA PRO A 45 5.46 0.05 -23.49
C PRO A 45 6.89 0.58 -23.69
N PHE A 46 7.24 0.97 -24.92
CA PHE A 46 8.54 1.50 -25.28
C PHE A 46 8.39 2.85 -25.99
N PRO A 47 9.35 3.78 -25.83
CA PRO A 47 9.32 5.05 -26.53
C PRO A 47 9.35 4.84 -28.06
N SER A 48 8.48 5.57 -28.75
CA SER A 48 8.41 5.68 -30.21
C SER A 48 9.06 6.99 -30.68
N ALA A 49 9.20 7.18 -31.99
CA ALA A 49 9.78 8.41 -32.53
C ALA A 49 8.90 9.67 -32.34
N ASN A 50 7.61 9.51 -31.99
CA ASN A 50 6.60 10.59 -31.96
C ASN A 50 5.90 10.71 -30.59
N GLU A 51 6.69 10.84 -29.53
CA GLU A 51 6.18 11.04 -28.17
C GLU A 51 5.61 12.45 -27.95
N GLN A 52 4.48 12.53 -27.26
CA GLN A 52 3.83 13.79 -26.92
C GLN A 52 3.98 14.06 -25.42
N PRO A 53 4.55 15.20 -25.01
CA PRO A 53 4.71 15.51 -23.59
C PRO A 53 3.35 15.77 -22.94
N VAL A 54 3.23 15.42 -21.67
CA VAL A 54 2.06 15.75 -20.85
C VAL A 54 2.11 17.25 -20.52
N ARG A 55 1.08 18.01 -20.88
CA ARG A 55 1.01 19.47 -20.63
C ARG A 55 -0.16 19.88 -19.75
N SER A 56 -1.13 18.99 -19.56
CA SER A 56 -2.35 19.26 -18.83
C SER A 56 -2.81 18.06 -18.01
N LEU A 57 -3.76 18.29 -17.09
CA LEU A 57 -4.42 17.22 -16.35
C LEU A 57 -5.20 16.28 -17.29
N PHE A 58 -5.77 16.80 -18.38
CA PHE A 58 -6.44 15.98 -19.38
C PHE A 58 -5.47 15.02 -20.07
N ASP A 59 -4.24 15.45 -20.35
CA ASP A 59 -3.22 14.57 -20.92
C ASP A 59 -2.85 13.43 -19.96
N LEU A 60 -2.79 13.69 -18.65
CA LEU A 60 -2.60 12.65 -17.64
C LEU A 60 -3.75 11.65 -17.63
N ILE A 61 -5.00 12.12 -17.70
CA ILE A 61 -6.19 11.25 -17.76
C ILE A 61 -6.15 10.39 -19.03
N THR A 62 -5.86 10.99 -20.19
CA THR A 62 -5.70 10.27 -21.45
C THR A 62 -4.59 9.22 -21.36
N SER A 63 -3.45 9.60 -20.78
CA SER A 63 -2.31 8.71 -20.57
C SER A 63 -2.64 7.53 -19.64
N GLN A 64 -3.41 7.74 -18.57
CA GLN A 64 -3.90 6.66 -17.71
C GLN A 64 -4.85 5.70 -18.45
N ILE A 65 -5.79 6.23 -19.23
CA ILE A 65 -6.72 5.42 -20.02
C ILE A 65 -5.94 4.56 -21.04
N ASN A 66 -4.95 5.14 -21.71
CA ASN A 66 -4.11 4.41 -22.66
C ASN A 66 -3.30 3.33 -21.95
N HIS A 67 -2.69 3.65 -20.81
CA HIS A 67 -1.95 2.69 -19.99
C HIS A 67 -2.82 1.50 -19.58
N TRP A 68 -4.04 1.77 -19.10
CA TRP A 68 -5.02 0.74 -18.75
C TRP A 68 -5.37 -0.16 -19.95
N LYS A 69 -5.48 0.39 -21.16
CA LYS A 69 -5.75 -0.39 -22.38
C LYS A 69 -4.56 -1.23 -22.85
N VAL A 70 -3.34 -0.75 -22.66
CA VAL A 70 -2.14 -1.27 -23.33
C VAL A 70 -1.28 -2.13 -22.41
N TRP A 71 -1.16 -1.79 -21.12
CA TRP A 71 -0.15 -2.37 -20.24
C TRP A 71 -0.69 -3.14 -19.03
N ASN A 72 -1.30 -2.44 -18.08
CA ASN A 72 -1.91 -3.08 -16.91
C ASN A 72 -2.96 -2.16 -16.27
N GLY A 73 -3.80 -2.74 -15.43
CA GLY A 73 -4.91 -2.04 -14.79
C GLY A 73 -4.62 -1.39 -13.45
N ARG A 74 -3.37 -1.40 -12.95
CA ARG A 74 -3.01 -0.85 -11.62
C ARG A 74 -3.09 0.69 -11.63
N PHE A 75 -4.32 1.15 -11.58
CA PHE A 75 -4.71 2.53 -11.84
C PHE A 75 -4.12 3.49 -10.81
N THR A 76 -4.21 3.15 -9.52
CA THR A 76 -3.74 4.03 -8.44
C THR A 76 -2.22 4.19 -8.48
N GLY A 77 -1.50 3.07 -8.58
CA GLY A 77 -0.04 3.07 -8.60
C GLY A 77 0.51 3.84 -9.79
N HIS A 78 -0.01 3.57 -11.00
CA HIS A 78 0.45 4.29 -12.19
C HIS A 78 -0.02 5.73 -12.28
N SER A 79 -1.13 6.11 -11.63
CA SER A 79 -1.51 7.53 -11.48
C SER A 79 -0.47 8.30 -10.69
N ILE A 80 0.01 7.75 -9.57
CA ILE A 80 1.08 8.34 -8.76
C ILE A 80 2.35 8.51 -9.61
N VAL A 81 2.76 7.46 -10.31
CA VAL A 81 3.95 7.47 -11.16
C VAL A 81 3.87 8.54 -12.24
N GLN A 82 2.78 8.58 -13.01
CA GLN A 82 2.63 9.54 -14.10
C GLN A 82 2.59 10.98 -13.59
N ILE A 83 2.04 11.25 -12.41
CA ILE A 83 2.08 12.58 -11.80
C ILE A 83 3.53 12.97 -11.46
N PHE A 84 4.26 12.13 -10.72
CA PHE A 84 5.61 12.46 -10.29
C PHE A 84 6.63 12.50 -11.43
N MET A 85 6.39 11.79 -12.52
CA MET A 85 7.23 11.83 -13.71
C MET A 85 7.15 13.16 -14.48
N GLN A 86 6.15 14.00 -14.21
CA GLN A 86 6.08 15.36 -14.76
C GLN A 86 6.94 16.37 -13.98
N HIS A 87 7.51 15.95 -12.85
CA HIS A 87 8.34 16.80 -11.99
C HIS A 87 9.79 16.33 -11.98
N ASN A 88 10.66 17.14 -11.37
CA ASN A 88 12.02 16.72 -11.05
C ASN A 88 11.95 15.54 -10.06
N LYS A 89 12.84 14.56 -10.23
CA LYS A 89 12.99 13.41 -9.34
C LYS A 89 13.05 13.79 -7.86
N GLU A 90 13.63 14.93 -7.52
CA GLU A 90 13.70 15.40 -6.13
C GLU A 90 12.32 15.57 -5.48
N VAL A 91 11.31 15.96 -6.25
CA VAL A 91 9.93 16.05 -5.74
C VAL A 91 9.44 14.67 -5.32
N PHE A 92 9.65 13.65 -6.15
CA PHE A 92 9.32 12.28 -5.77
C PHE A 92 10.12 11.83 -4.54
N ASN A 93 11.44 12.08 -4.50
CA ASN A 93 12.30 11.63 -3.40
C ASN A 93 11.81 12.16 -2.05
N VAL A 94 11.42 13.44 -1.97
CA VAL A 94 10.89 14.05 -0.73
C VAL A 94 9.56 13.41 -0.33
N PHE A 95 8.58 13.38 -1.23
CA PHE A 95 7.25 12.84 -0.93
C PHE A 95 7.32 11.35 -0.57
N ASN A 96 8.10 10.57 -1.31
CA ASN A 96 8.26 9.14 -1.10
C ASN A 96 8.83 8.82 0.29
N SER A 97 9.78 9.62 0.78
CA SER A 97 10.32 9.48 2.15
C SER A 97 9.27 9.73 3.23
N PHE A 98 8.38 10.71 3.03
CA PHE A 98 7.27 10.94 3.95
C PHE A 98 6.20 9.85 3.86
N VAL A 99 5.97 9.28 2.67
CA VAL A 99 5.06 8.13 2.53
C VAL A 99 5.60 6.90 3.26
N PHE A 100 6.91 6.62 3.17
CA PHE A 100 7.51 5.55 3.97
C PHE A 100 7.42 5.80 5.48
N LEU A 101 7.65 7.03 5.94
CA LEU A 101 7.42 7.40 7.34
C LEU A 101 5.96 7.16 7.74
N SER A 102 5.01 7.55 6.88
CA SER A 102 3.58 7.38 7.14
C SER A 102 3.17 5.90 7.26
N LEU A 103 3.81 5.00 6.50
CA LEU A 103 3.61 3.55 6.63
C LEU A 103 3.91 3.09 8.06
N GLY A 104 5.09 3.43 8.59
CA GLY A 104 5.48 3.07 9.96
C GLY A 104 4.55 3.66 11.02
N ILE A 105 4.15 4.92 10.87
CA ILE A 105 3.22 5.60 11.79
C ILE A 105 1.82 4.97 11.74
N LEU A 106 1.34 4.57 10.56
CA LEU A 106 0.05 3.90 10.42
C LEU A 106 0.06 2.52 11.08
N ILE A 107 1.13 1.74 10.89
CA ILE A 107 1.32 0.45 11.57
C ILE A 107 1.32 0.64 13.09
N ASP A 108 2.14 1.56 13.60
CA ASP A 108 2.21 1.90 15.04
C ASP A 108 0.82 2.27 15.59
N SER A 109 0.13 3.18 14.90
CA SER A 109 -1.20 3.63 15.30
C SER A 109 -2.25 2.51 15.27
N LEU A 110 -2.22 1.63 14.27
CA LEU A 110 -3.16 0.50 14.17
C LEU A 110 -2.90 -0.52 15.27
N SER A 111 -1.63 -0.84 15.56
CA SER A 111 -1.27 -1.74 16.66
C SER A 111 -1.83 -1.24 17.99
N PHE A 112 -1.79 0.08 18.25
CA PHE A 112 -2.35 0.65 19.48
C PHE A 112 -3.88 0.65 19.54
N GLU A 113 -4.55 0.90 18.40
CA GLU A 113 -6.01 0.85 18.33
C GLU A 113 -6.53 -0.58 18.62
N ILE A 114 -5.81 -1.61 18.17
CA ILE A 114 -6.19 -3.02 18.36
C ILE A 114 -5.91 -3.51 19.80
N VAL A 115 -4.75 -3.19 20.38
CA VAL A 115 -4.32 -3.74 21.69
C VAL A 115 -4.87 -2.95 22.90
N SER A 116 -5.76 -1.96 22.68
CA SER A 116 -6.37 -1.12 23.71
C SER A 116 -5.36 -0.35 24.57
N ASN A 117 -4.83 0.76 24.03
CA ASN A 117 -4.22 1.96 24.65
C ASN A 117 -3.34 1.88 25.94
N LYS A 118 -3.10 0.71 26.54
CA LYS A 118 -2.47 0.52 27.85
C LYS A 118 -0.95 0.69 27.83
N HIS A 119 -0.33 0.70 26.64
CA HIS A 119 1.14 0.62 26.49
C HIS A 119 1.80 1.84 25.81
N ARG A 120 1.21 3.04 25.89
CA ARG A 120 1.80 4.27 25.33
C ARG A 120 3.16 4.67 25.94
N LYS A 121 3.58 4.03 27.05
CA LYS A 121 4.83 4.30 27.75
C LYS A 121 6.09 4.08 26.89
N HIS A 122 6.04 3.20 25.89
CA HIS A 122 7.18 2.81 25.05
C HIS A 122 7.02 3.17 23.56
N GLN A 123 6.18 4.16 23.23
CA GLN A 123 5.85 4.54 21.84
C GLN A 123 7.07 4.75 20.93
N VAL A 124 8.12 5.41 21.43
CA VAL A 124 9.36 5.65 20.67
C VAL A 124 10.08 4.35 20.30
N LEU A 125 10.16 3.41 21.25
CA LEU A 125 10.83 2.13 21.03
C LEU A 125 10.04 1.28 20.02
N TYR A 126 8.71 1.26 20.11
CA TYR A 126 7.87 0.55 19.15
C TYR A 126 8.04 1.10 17.74
N LEU A 127 8.02 2.42 17.58
CA LEU A 127 8.23 3.03 16.27
C LEU A 127 9.60 2.66 15.67
N ALA A 128 10.66 2.70 16.47
CA ALA A 128 12.00 2.30 16.03
C ALA A 128 12.05 0.82 15.61
N ILE A 129 11.44 -0.08 16.40
CA ILE A 129 11.34 -1.50 16.08
C ILE A 129 10.55 -1.72 14.78
N ILE A 130 9.45 -1.00 14.56
CA ILE A 130 8.67 -1.08 13.33
C ILE A 130 9.54 -0.76 12.13
N PHE A 131 10.34 0.32 12.17
CA PHE A 131 11.23 0.65 11.06
C PHE A 131 12.34 -0.38 10.83
N LEU A 132 12.88 -0.98 11.89
CA LEU A 132 13.85 -2.08 11.76
C LEU A 132 13.21 -3.33 11.13
N ILE A 133 11.98 -3.66 11.50
CA ILE A 133 11.22 -4.76 10.90
C ILE A 133 10.94 -4.45 9.42
N LEU A 134 10.47 -3.25 9.10
CA LEU A 134 10.23 -2.84 7.71
C LEU A 134 11.51 -2.93 6.88
N TRP A 135 12.66 -2.49 7.42
CA TRP A 135 13.95 -2.60 6.74
C TRP A 135 14.36 -4.05 6.46
N TRP A 136 14.10 -4.97 7.38
CA TRP A 136 14.54 -6.36 7.25
C TRP A 136 13.59 -7.23 6.42
N PHE A 137 12.28 -6.99 6.52
CA PHE A 137 11.25 -7.88 5.98
C PHE A 137 10.60 -7.37 4.69
N LEU A 138 10.74 -6.08 4.33
CA LEU A 138 10.23 -5.63 3.04
C LEU A 138 11.06 -6.24 1.89
N PRO A 139 10.42 -6.97 0.96
CA PRO A 139 11.13 -7.60 -0.13
C PRO A 139 11.67 -6.54 -1.09
N GLU A 140 12.93 -6.67 -1.50
CA GLU A 140 13.56 -5.87 -2.55
C GLU A 140 13.27 -4.36 -2.40
N ILE A 141 13.62 -3.76 -1.26
CA ILE A 141 13.36 -2.34 -0.93
C ILE A 141 13.70 -1.39 -2.09
N GLY A 142 14.79 -1.65 -2.81
CA GLY A 142 15.15 -0.91 -4.03
C GLY A 142 14.03 -0.84 -5.07
N LYS A 143 13.34 -1.96 -5.32
CA LYS A 143 12.24 -2.07 -6.27
C LYS A 143 10.88 -1.71 -5.67
N THR A 144 10.62 -2.01 -4.41
CA THR A 144 9.27 -1.88 -3.82
C THR A 144 9.03 -0.57 -3.10
N VAL A 145 10.10 0.08 -2.61
CA VAL A 145 10.03 1.30 -1.80
C VAL A 145 10.70 2.48 -2.50
N LEU A 146 11.87 2.28 -3.13
CA LEU A 146 12.70 3.39 -3.61
C LEU A 146 12.43 3.75 -5.08
N TRP A 147 12.31 2.73 -5.93
CA TRP A 147 12.02 2.92 -7.35
C TRP A 147 10.63 3.52 -7.56
N ILE A 148 10.49 4.54 -8.41
CA ILE A 148 9.24 5.30 -8.58
C ILE A 148 8.04 4.42 -8.98
N SER A 149 8.22 3.59 -10.01
CA SER A 149 7.13 2.74 -10.50
C SER A 149 6.74 1.65 -9.51
N GLY A 150 7.72 1.05 -8.84
CA GLY A 150 7.43 0.07 -7.81
C GLY A 150 6.85 0.69 -6.54
N SER A 151 7.39 1.80 -6.06
CA SER A 151 6.89 2.52 -4.89
C SER A 151 5.42 2.91 -5.04
N GLY A 152 5.05 3.46 -6.21
CA GLY A 152 3.64 3.77 -6.50
C GLY A 152 2.73 2.54 -6.39
N ASN A 153 3.19 1.37 -6.85
CA ASN A 153 2.41 0.13 -6.90
C ASN A 153 2.44 -0.71 -5.62
N TYR A 154 3.38 -0.46 -4.71
CA TYR A 154 3.57 -1.25 -3.48
C TYR A 154 3.54 -0.39 -2.22
N LEU A 155 4.41 0.61 -2.09
CA LEU A 155 4.48 1.45 -0.89
C LEU A 155 3.26 2.36 -0.76
N TRP A 156 2.97 3.15 -1.80
CA TRP A 156 1.90 4.15 -1.74
C TRP A 156 0.53 3.48 -1.63
N THR A 157 0.30 2.43 -2.40
CA THR A 157 -0.93 1.62 -2.31
C THR A 157 -1.08 0.96 -0.94
N ALA A 158 -0.02 0.42 -0.35
CA ALA A 158 -0.09 -0.14 1.01
C ALA A 158 -0.44 0.92 2.06
N VAL A 159 0.05 2.15 1.93
CA VAL A 159 -0.33 3.27 2.82
C VAL A 159 -1.82 3.60 2.67
N LEU A 160 -2.36 3.62 1.45
CA LEU A 160 -3.79 3.82 1.21
C LEU A 160 -4.63 2.69 1.81
N ASP A 161 -4.22 1.44 1.60
CA ASP A 161 -4.88 0.24 2.14
C ASP A 161 -4.94 0.29 3.68
N LEU A 162 -3.83 0.62 4.35
CA LEU A 162 -3.78 0.77 5.81
C LEU A 162 -4.57 1.97 6.32
N LEU A 163 -4.56 3.08 5.59
CA LEU A 163 -5.37 4.24 5.93
C LEU A 163 -6.85 3.90 5.86
N TRP A 164 -7.29 3.15 4.84
CA TRP A 164 -8.67 2.69 4.72
C TRP A 164 -9.05 1.73 5.84
N LEU A 165 -8.19 0.78 6.18
CA LEU A 165 -8.39 -0.11 7.33
C LEU A 165 -8.57 0.69 8.63
N LYS A 166 -7.71 1.68 8.88
CA LYS A 166 -7.79 2.55 10.07
C LYS A 166 -9.10 3.32 10.13
N VAL A 167 -9.58 3.81 8.99
CA VAL A 167 -10.89 4.48 8.88
C VAL A 167 -12.01 3.52 9.28
N VAL A 168 -12.01 2.32 8.72
CA VAL A 168 -13.05 1.30 8.99
C VAL A 168 -13.07 0.89 10.46
N LEU A 169 -11.90 0.74 11.10
CA LEU A 169 -11.79 0.39 12.52
C LEU A 169 -12.28 1.51 13.44
N LYS A 170 -12.23 2.77 12.99
CA LYS A 170 -12.82 3.90 13.72
C LYS A 170 -14.34 3.90 13.52
N ARG A 171 -15.03 3.27 14.49
CA ARG A 171 -16.49 3.00 14.47
C ARG A 171 -17.39 4.24 14.39
N ASN A 172 -16.98 5.38 14.95
CA ASN A 172 -17.75 6.63 14.94
C ASN A 172 -17.18 7.60 13.92
N GLN A 173 -17.65 7.49 12.68
CA GLN A 173 -17.32 8.40 11.60
C GLN A 173 -18.42 9.46 11.47
N SER A 174 -18.02 10.71 11.26
CA SER A 174 -18.95 11.74 10.82
C SER A 174 -19.50 11.35 9.44
N PRO A 175 -20.81 11.54 9.16
CA PRO A 175 -21.37 11.23 7.85
C PRO A 175 -20.69 11.99 6.70
N TYR A 176 -20.11 13.17 6.98
CA TYR A 176 -19.37 13.97 6.00
C TYR A 176 -18.04 13.33 5.55
N ASN A 177 -17.53 12.33 6.28
CA ASN A 177 -16.28 11.65 5.92
C ASN A 177 -16.40 10.85 4.61
N ILE A 178 -17.63 10.52 4.20
CA ILE A 178 -17.90 9.75 2.97
C ILE A 178 -17.29 10.38 1.72
N LEU A 179 -17.14 11.71 1.70
CA LEU A 179 -16.57 12.47 0.57
C LEU A 179 -15.11 12.10 0.28
N TRP A 180 -14.38 11.61 1.28
CA TRP A 180 -12.97 11.22 1.11
C TRP A 180 -12.74 9.72 1.35
N THR A 181 -13.56 9.04 2.16
CA THR A 181 -13.40 7.61 2.41
C THR A 181 -13.83 6.75 1.22
N ILE A 182 -14.85 7.16 0.46
CA ILE A 182 -15.25 6.46 -0.77
C ILE A 182 -14.14 6.52 -1.83
N PRO A 183 -13.59 7.71 -2.20
CA PRO A 183 -12.45 7.76 -3.10
C PRO A 183 -11.26 6.95 -2.59
N LEU A 184 -10.94 7.02 -1.29
CA LEU A 184 -9.87 6.23 -0.69
C LEU A 184 -10.09 4.73 -0.89
N ALA A 185 -11.30 4.22 -0.64
CA ALA A 185 -11.64 2.82 -0.83
C ALA A 185 -11.55 2.40 -2.31
N PHE A 186 -12.03 3.24 -3.23
CA PHE A 186 -11.88 3.02 -4.68
C PHE A 186 -10.40 2.90 -5.09
N PHE A 187 -9.55 3.85 -4.68
CA PHE A 187 -8.12 3.83 -5.02
C PHE A 187 -7.37 2.70 -4.32
N SER A 188 -7.81 2.26 -3.14
CA SER A 188 -7.28 1.05 -2.47
C SER A 188 -7.65 -0.20 -3.27
N GLY A 189 -8.89 -0.30 -3.76
CA GLY A 189 -9.34 -1.38 -4.64
C GLY A 189 -8.66 -1.42 -6.01
N ALA A 190 -8.37 -0.25 -6.59
CA ALA A 190 -7.69 -0.11 -7.90
C ALA A 190 -6.16 -0.08 -7.79
N GLY A 191 -5.60 -0.50 -6.65
CA GLY A 191 -4.19 -0.39 -6.31
C GLY A 191 -3.33 -1.52 -6.88
N ASN A 192 -3.53 -2.73 -6.36
CA ASN A 192 -2.66 -3.86 -6.63
C ASN A 192 -3.47 -5.17 -6.63
N GLU A 193 -3.31 -5.99 -7.67
CA GLU A 193 -4.10 -7.22 -7.86
C GLU A 193 -3.95 -8.25 -6.73
N ASN A 194 -2.90 -8.14 -5.91
CA ASN A 194 -2.70 -9.03 -4.76
C ASN A 194 -3.25 -8.44 -3.46
N THR A 195 -2.91 -7.18 -3.13
CA THR A 195 -3.27 -6.59 -1.83
C THR A 195 -4.70 -6.05 -1.82
N SER A 196 -5.17 -5.46 -2.92
CA SER A 196 -6.53 -4.91 -3.02
C SER A 196 -7.63 -5.93 -2.69
N PRO A 197 -7.68 -7.14 -3.28
CA PRO A 197 -8.71 -8.12 -2.93
C PRO A 197 -8.56 -8.65 -1.49
N ALA A 198 -7.32 -8.73 -0.97
CA ALA A 198 -7.09 -9.13 0.42
C ALA A 198 -7.66 -8.09 1.41
N PHE A 199 -7.47 -6.79 1.15
CA PHE A 199 -8.04 -5.73 1.98
C PHE A 199 -9.56 -5.61 1.83
N ILE A 200 -10.10 -5.79 0.63
CA ILE A 200 -11.56 -5.86 0.41
C ILE A 200 -12.16 -6.99 1.25
N LEU A 201 -11.55 -8.19 1.23
CA LEU A 201 -12.00 -9.33 2.02
C LEU A 201 -11.90 -9.05 3.52
N LEU A 202 -10.73 -8.57 3.99
CA LEU A 202 -10.49 -8.25 5.40
C LEU A 202 -11.53 -7.27 5.94
N ILE A 203 -11.74 -6.16 5.24
CA ILE A 203 -12.68 -5.11 5.65
C ILE A 203 -14.12 -5.61 5.58
N SER A 204 -14.47 -6.41 4.58
CA SER A 204 -15.78 -7.07 4.49
C SER A 204 -16.05 -7.99 5.68
N LEU A 205 -15.05 -8.78 6.11
CA LEU A 205 -15.15 -9.65 7.28
C LEU A 205 -15.30 -8.85 8.58
N ILE A 206 -14.57 -7.75 8.74
CA ILE A 206 -14.71 -6.85 9.91
C ILE A 206 -16.12 -6.25 9.94
N ILE A 207 -16.63 -5.78 8.80
CA ILE A 207 -17.98 -5.21 8.71
C ILE A 207 -19.06 -6.27 8.98
N LEU A 208 -18.88 -7.49 8.45
CA LEU A 208 -19.78 -8.61 8.72
C LEU A 208 -19.78 -8.99 10.21
N TYR A 209 -18.61 -9.03 10.85
CA TYR A 209 -18.49 -9.25 12.28
C TYR A 209 -19.26 -8.18 13.07
N ASP A 210 -19.04 -6.90 12.78
CA ASP A 210 -19.77 -5.81 13.45
C ASP A 210 -21.29 -5.90 13.18
N ALA A 211 -21.71 -6.32 11.99
CA ALA A 211 -23.11 -6.53 11.65
C ALA A 211 -23.78 -7.62 12.50
N VAL A 212 -23.10 -8.75 12.69
CA VAL A 212 -23.61 -9.90 13.43
C VAL A 212 -23.52 -9.66 14.94
N SER A 213 -22.38 -9.17 15.42
CA SER A 213 -22.11 -9.01 16.86
C SER A 213 -22.75 -7.74 17.45
N GLU A 214 -22.75 -6.64 16.70
CA GLU A 214 -23.18 -5.32 17.23
C GLU A 214 -24.48 -4.81 16.60
N LYS A 215 -25.03 -5.52 15.60
CA LYS A 215 -26.26 -5.17 14.87
C LYS A 215 -26.26 -3.73 14.31
N ARG A 216 -25.08 -3.20 14.01
CA ARG A 216 -24.89 -1.83 13.50
C ARG A 216 -23.90 -1.83 12.35
N VAL A 217 -24.38 -1.45 11.16
CA VAL A 217 -23.51 -1.16 10.01
C VAL A 217 -23.93 0.18 9.44
N GLY A 218 -22.99 1.13 9.42
CA GLY A 218 -23.20 2.41 8.75
C GLY A 218 -23.22 2.23 7.23
N VAL A 219 -24.12 2.94 6.55
CA VAL A 219 -24.23 2.93 5.08
C VAL A 219 -22.91 3.29 4.40
N SER A 220 -22.12 4.19 4.99
CA SER A 220 -20.79 4.58 4.49
C SER A 220 -19.86 3.38 4.31
N ARG A 221 -19.82 2.45 5.26
CA ARG A 221 -18.94 1.27 5.22
C ARG A 221 -19.30 0.32 4.08
N VAL A 222 -20.60 0.19 3.77
CA VAL A 222 -21.07 -0.59 2.62
C VAL A 222 -20.68 0.10 1.31
N LEU A 223 -20.86 1.42 1.22
CA LEU A 223 -20.50 2.19 0.04
C LEU A 223 -18.99 2.18 -0.23
N GLU A 224 -18.16 2.17 0.83
CA GLU A 224 -16.71 1.99 0.73
C GLU A 224 -16.34 0.62 0.12
N ILE A 225 -16.94 -0.49 0.58
CA ILE A 225 -16.72 -1.81 -0.04
C ILE A 225 -17.13 -1.80 -1.51
N VAL A 226 -18.31 -1.24 -1.83
CA VAL A 226 -18.79 -1.16 -3.21
C VAL A 226 -17.81 -0.38 -4.07
N ALA A 227 -17.32 0.76 -3.59
CA ALA A 227 -16.33 1.58 -4.30
C ALA A 227 -15.00 0.83 -4.51
N ALA A 228 -14.50 0.12 -3.49
CA ALA A 228 -13.30 -0.70 -3.61
C ALA A 228 -13.47 -1.85 -4.61
N CYS A 229 -14.62 -2.53 -4.60
CA CYS A 229 -14.96 -3.57 -5.58
C CYS A 229 -15.01 -3.00 -7.01
N ILE A 230 -15.59 -1.82 -7.21
CA ILE A 230 -15.61 -1.15 -8.52
C ILE A 230 -14.17 -0.85 -8.98
N GLY A 231 -13.32 -0.31 -8.10
CA GLY A 231 -11.92 -0.04 -8.40
C GLY A 231 -11.14 -1.32 -8.77
N PHE A 232 -11.34 -2.40 -8.02
CA PHE A 232 -10.72 -3.69 -8.27
C PHE A 232 -11.18 -4.32 -9.59
N LEU A 233 -12.49 -4.30 -9.86
CA LEU A 233 -13.05 -4.80 -11.12
C LEU A 233 -12.56 -3.98 -12.32
N LEU A 234 -12.44 -2.66 -12.18
CA LEU A 234 -11.88 -1.81 -13.23
C LEU A 234 -10.43 -2.21 -13.53
N MET A 235 -9.61 -2.45 -12.50
CA MET A 235 -8.24 -2.93 -12.67
C MET A 235 -8.18 -4.28 -13.39
N LEU A 236 -9.01 -5.25 -13.01
CA LEU A 236 -9.07 -6.56 -13.67
C LEU A 236 -9.61 -6.50 -15.10
N ALA A 237 -10.51 -5.57 -15.38
CA ALA A 237 -11.07 -5.37 -16.71
C ALA A 237 -10.07 -4.78 -17.72
N SER A 238 -8.84 -4.43 -17.29
CA SER A 238 -7.79 -3.92 -18.16
C SER A 238 -7.48 -4.89 -19.31
N PRO A 239 -7.68 -4.47 -20.57
CA PRO A 239 -7.29 -5.27 -21.74
C PRO A 239 -5.78 -5.53 -21.77
N GLY A 240 -4.98 -4.58 -21.28
CA GLY A 240 -3.53 -4.72 -21.16
C GLY A 240 -3.14 -5.86 -20.21
N SER A 241 -3.77 -5.91 -19.03
CA SER A 241 -3.58 -7.00 -18.07
C SER A 241 -4.02 -8.35 -18.66
N GLN A 242 -5.18 -8.41 -19.31
CA GLN A 242 -5.74 -9.65 -19.85
C GLN A 242 -4.88 -10.24 -20.97
N LYS A 243 -4.37 -9.41 -21.88
CA LYS A 243 -3.44 -9.86 -22.93
C LYS A 243 -2.16 -10.47 -22.38
N ARG A 244 -1.69 -10.00 -21.22
CA ARG A 244 -0.46 -10.47 -20.57
C ARG A 244 -0.69 -11.67 -19.65
N ALA A 245 -1.90 -11.85 -19.13
CA ALA A 245 -2.24 -12.97 -18.27
C ALA A 245 -2.15 -14.31 -19.03
N GLY A 246 -2.37 -14.32 -20.35
CA GLY A 246 -2.40 -15.54 -21.16
C GLY A 246 -3.54 -16.50 -20.79
N ASP A 247 -3.63 -17.64 -21.47
CA ASP A 247 -4.60 -18.70 -21.15
C ASP A 247 -4.13 -19.53 -19.94
N ILE A 248 -4.11 -18.92 -18.75
CA ILE A 248 -3.82 -19.64 -17.52
C ILE A 248 -5.11 -20.29 -17.01
N SER A 249 -5.21 -21.62 -17.14
CA SER A 249 -6.24 -22.37 -16.44
C SER A 249 -6.02 -22.26 -14.93
N LEU A 250 -6.96 -21.58 -14.26
CA LEU A 250 -6.92 -21.29 -12.81
C LEU A 250 -6.80 -22.56 -11.97
N PHE A 251 -7.49 -23.63 -12.38
CA PHE A 251 -7.60 -24.88 -11.62
C PHE A 251 -6.63 -25.97 -12.08
N TYR A 252 -5.96 -25.78 -13.22
CA TYR A 252 -4.95 -26.73 -13.66
C TYR A 252 -3.77 -26.74 -12.69
N ASP A 253 -3.46 -27.93 -12.19
CA ASP A 253 -2.33 -28.21 -11.30
C ASP A 253 -2.31 -27.40 -9.99
N LEU A 254 -3.50 -27.10 -9.46
CA LEU A 254 -3.66 -26.27 -8.26
C LEU A 254 -2.92 -26.84 -7.05
N SER A 255 -2.90 -28.16 -6.87
CA SER A 255 -2.21 -28.82 -5.75
C SER A 255 -0.71 -28.55 -5.76
N ASN A 256 -0.06 -28.70 -6.91
CA ASN A 256 1.38 -28.45 -7.02
C ASN A 256 1.69 -26.96 -6.92
N LYS A 257 0.85 -26.08 -7.48
CA LYS A 257 0.98 -24.62 -7.30
C LYS A 257 0.90 -24.24 -5.82
N LEU A 258 -0.05 -24.79 -5.06
CA LEU A 258 -0.18 -24.55 -3.62
C LEU A 258 1.00 -25.11 -2.83
N ALA A 259 1.45 -26.33 -3.15
CA ALA A 259 2.63 -26.93 -2.52
C ALA A 259 3.89 -26.09 -2.76
N ASN A 260 4.11 -25.64 -4.01
CA ASN A 260 5.23 -24.77 -4.37
C ASN A 260 5.16 -23.42 -3.65
N LEU A 261 3.98 -22.79 -3.59
CA LEU A 261 3.79 -21.54 -2.84
C LEU A 261 4.13 -21.73 -1.36
N PHE A 262 3.65 -22.80 -0.74
CA PHE A 262 3.97 -23.11 0.66
C PHE A 262 5.47 -23.33 0.86
N GLN A 263 6.11 -24.10 -0.02
CA GLN A 263 7.55 -24.36 0.05
C GLN A 263 8.37 -23.07 -0.08
N MET A 264 8.06 -22.22 -1.07
CA MET A 264 8.72 -20.92 -1.26
C MET A 264 8.51 -20.00 -0.05
N SER A 265 7.30 -19.99 0.51
CA SER A 265 6.96 -19.18 1.67
C SER A 265 7.70 -19.65 2.92
N TRP A 266 7.76 -20.97 3.15
CA TRP A 266 8.49 -21.57 4.27
C TRP A 266 9.99 -21.29 4.19
N GLN A 267 10.59 -21.44 3.01
CA GLN A 267 12.01 -21.14 2.81
C GLN A 267 12.36 -19.69 3.13
N LYS A 268 11.49 -18.74 2.78
CA LYS A 268 11.74 -17.31 3.03
C LYS A 268 11.37 -16.86 4.45
N TYR A 269 10.31 -17.42 5.05
CA TYR A 269 9.68 -16.83 6.24
C TYR A 269 9.52 -17.79 7.42
N SER A 270 10.10 -19.00 7.39
CA SER A 270 9.99 -20.00 8.47
C SER A 270 10.36 -19.44 9.86
N ILE A 271 11.45 -18.67 9.97
CA ILE A 271 11.87 -18.05 11.24
C ILE A 271 10.78 -17.11 11.78
N LEU A 272 10.15 -16.32 10.90
CA LEU A 272 9.06 -15.43 11.28
C LEU A 272 7.83 -16.21 11.76
N TYR A 273 7.47 -17.30 11.07
CA TYR A 273 6.37 -18.17 11.49
C TYR A 273 6.63 -18.79 12.87
N ILE A 274 7.84 -19.28 13.12
CA ILE A 274 8.22 -19.82 14.42
C ILE A 274 8.15 -18.74 15.50
N ALA A 275 8.68 -17.54 15.23
CA ALA A 275 8.62 -16.43 16.17
C ALA A 275 7.17 -16.05 16.53
N ILE A 276 6.28 -15.99 15.53
CA ILE A 276 4.84 -15.71 15.74
C ILE A 276 4.19 -16.83 16.57
N LEU A 277 4.48 -18.10 16.28
CA LEU A 277 3.92 -19.23 17.02
C LEU A 277 4.38 -19.24 18.49
N VAL A 278 5.66 -18.96 18.75
CA VAL A 278 6.20 -18.84 20.11
C VAL A 278 5.54 -17.67 20.85
N LEU A 279 5.36 -16.53 20.17
CA LEU A 279 4.72 -15.36 20.75
C LEU A 279 3.25 -15.62 21.04
N PHE A 280 2.54 -16.32 20.15
CA PHE A 280 1.15 -16.73 20.35
C PHE A 280 1.01 -17.71 21.52
N TYR A 281 1.87 -18.74 21.59
CA TYR A 281 1.91 -19.68 22.71
C TYR A 281 2.15 -18.96 24.04
N HIS A 282 3.09 -18.01 24.06
CA HIS A 282 3.38 -17.25 25.27
C HIS A 282 2.18 -16.40 25.70
N LEU A 283 1.53 -15.70 24.76
CA LEU A 283 0.33 -14.91 25.03
C LEU A 283 -0.84 -15.78 25.52
N SER A 284 -1.06 -16.96 24.94
CA SER A 284 -2.10 -17.89 25.38
C SER A 284 -1.81 -18.56 26.72
N SER A 285 -0.52 -18.66 27.12
CA SER A 285 -0.13 -19.19 28.43
C SER A 285 -0.29 -18.17 29.58
N MET A 286 -0.46 -16.88 29.24
CA MET A 286 -0.65 -15.79 30.20
C MET A 286 -2.12 -15.43 30.43
N SER A 287 -3.04 -15.93 29.61
CA SER A 287 -4.51 -15.80 29.77
C SER A 287 -5.08 -16.96 30.56
#